data_AF-T0Z9H2-F1
#
_entry.id   AF-T0Z9H2-F1
#
_cell.length_a   1.000
_cell.length_b   1.000
_cell.length_c   1.000
_cell.angle_alpha   90.00
_cell.angle_beta   90.00
_cell.angle_gamma   90.00
#
_symmetry.space_group_name_H-M   'P 1'
#
loop_
_entity.id
_entity.type
_entity.pdbx_description
1 polymer ?
#
loop_
_entity_poly.entity_id
_entity_poly.type
_entity_poly.pdbx_seq_one_letter_code
_entity_poly.pdbx_strand_id
1 'polypeptide(L)'
;MVKDYALRNDMANFAYSATMRMLTKSITSKLDFVWSARLFVKAVLQHMGRGIKEEDIKVIPVRHHLAHAASAYYFSGHNSSLALVIDGQGEVDSTTAWSVKNGEFENVFQQSWDSLSLGYLYEYISKYLGFTRLEGPGKVMGLAPYGTKDKKMQRRIESIMTKSGSSYGIDRRMAKTSQDSMYDSIAEHIIDSKVPILYNSVKNRLNKTACNYAHTLQSFFEMVVLDFSSRNER
;
A
#
# COMPACT_ATOMS: atom_id res chain seq x y z
N MET A 1 -17.67 4.63 -18.70
CA MET A 1 -17.16 6.00 -18.41
C MET A 1 -17.35 6.24 -16.93
N VAL A 2 -16.26 6.20 -16.16
CA VAL A 2 -16.29 6.50 -14.73
C VAL A 2 -16.58 7.99 -14.58
N LYS A 3 -17.76 8.34 -14.04
CA LYS A 3 -18.22 9.73 -13.92
C LYS A 3 -17.35 10.52 -12.94
N ASP A 4 -16.89 11.68 -13.42
CA ASP A 4 -16.40 12.88 -12.74
C ASP A 4 -16.53 12.95 -11.21
N TYR A 5 -15.53 12.50 -10.44
CA TYR A 5 -15.55 12.72 -8.99
C TYR A 5 -14.22 13.05 -8.28
N ALA A 6 -13.08 13.25 -8.93
CA ALA A 6 -11.81 13.37 -8.16
C ALA A 6 -10.73 14.33 -8.67
N LEU A 7 -11.01 15.31 -9.54
CA LEU A 7 -9.93 16.11 -10.16
C LEU A 7 -10.00 17.61 -9.96
N ARG A 8 -10.82 18.10 -9.02
CA ARG A 8 -10.73 19.49 -8.58
C ARG A 8 -9.91 19.56 -7.28
N ASN A 9 -8.63 19.88 -7.44
CA ASN A 9 -7.77 20.54 -6.45
C ASN A 9 -7.30 19.80 -5.19
N ASP A 10 -7.78 18.62 -4.84
CA ASP A 10 -7.40 18.00 -3.54
C ASP A 10 -6.21 17.02 -3.54
N MET A 11 -5.78 16.49 -4.68
CA MET A 11 -4.62 15.56 -4.72
C MET A 11 -3.32 16.21 -4.24
N ALA A 12 -3.13 17.52 -4.47
CA ALA A 12 -1.95 18.24 -4.03
C ALA A 12 -1.92 18.51 -2.51
N ASN A 13 -3.09 18.57 -1.87
CA ASN A 13 -3.19 18.88 -0.44
C ASN A 13 -2.86 17.68 0.46
N PHE A 14 -3.11 16.45 -0.03
CA PHE A 14 -3.13 15.26 0.83
C PHE A 14 -1.86 14.40 0.77
N ALA A 15 -1.15 14.37 -0.37
CA ALA A 15 -0.09 13.41 -0.65
C ALA A 15 1.30 13.70 -0.03
N TYR A 16 1.47 14.81 0.70
CA TYR A 16 2.81 15.33 1.05
C TYR A 16 2.99 15.63 2.54
N SER A 17 4.19 15.34 3.08
CA SER A 17 4.62 15.77 4.43
C SER A 17 4.53 17.30 4.55
N ALA A 18 4.43 17.86 5.77
CA ALA A 18 4.28 19.32 5.96
C ALA A 18 5.33 20.16 5.20
N THR A 19 6.58 19.67 5.16
CA THR A 19 7.70 20.28 4.42
C THR A 19 7.51 20.17 2.91
N MET A 20 7.04 19.00 2.45
CA MET A 20 6.79 18.78 1.04
C MET A 20 5.55 19.55 0.57
N ARG A 21 4.53 19.78 1.42
CA ARG A 21 3.40 20.70 1.19
C ARG A 21 3.84 22.14 0.97
N MET A 22 4.89 22.62 1.65
CA MET A 22 5.43 23.97 1.41
C MET A 22 6.17 24.06 0.07
N LEU A 23 6.97 23.05 -0.28
CA LEU A 23 7.70 22.99 -1.53
C LEU A 23 6.76 22.77 -2.73
N THR A 24 5.77 21.88 -2.60
CA THR A 24 4.77 21.60 -3.62
C THR A 24 3.73 22.70 -3.72
N LYS A 25 3.29 23.37 -2.64
CA LYS A 25 2.48 24.60 -2.76
C LYS A 25 3.15 25.68 -3.61
N SER A 26 4.47 25.72 -3.72
CA SER A 26 5.18 26.69 -4.58
C SER A 26 5.38 26.16 -6.01
N ILE A 27 5.65 24.86 -6.17
CA ILE A 27 6.00 24.25 -7.46
C ILE A 27 4.77 23.62 -8.14
N THR A 28 3.97 22.81 -7.43
CA THR A 28 2.79 22.12 -7.96
C THR A 28 1.51 22.96 -7.99
N SER A 29 1.44 24.09 -7.28
CA SER A 29 0.29 25.01 -7.43
C SER A 29 0.29 25.75 -8.78
N LYS A 30 1.44 25.79 -9.47
CA LYS A 30 1.60 26.38 -10.81
C LYS A 30 1.88 25.35 -11.92
N LEU A 31 2.31 24.13 -11.57
CA LEU A 31 2.46 23.05 -12.53
C LEU A 31 1.14 22.30 -12.68
N ASP A 32 0.47 22.51 -13.80
CA ASP A 32 -0.61 21.65 -14.25
C ASP A 32 -0.05 20.21 -14.40
N PHE A 33 -0.51 19.30 -13.53
CA PHE A 33 -0.12 17.89 -13.57
C PHE A 33 -0.38 17.26 -14.94
N VAL A 34 -1.49 17.64 -15.58
CA VAL A 34 -1.85 17.14 -16.91
C VAL A 34 -0.82 17.60 -17.93
N TRP A 35 -0.44 18.88 -17.90
CA TRP A 35 0.60 19.42 -18.76
C TRP A 35 1.97 18.76 -18.52
N SER A 36 2.36 18.59 -17.25
CA SER A 36 3.62 17.93 -16.88
C SER A 36 3.68 16.48 -17.38
N ALA A 37 2.59 15.73 -17.21
CA ALA A 37 2.45 14.37 -17.74
C ALA A 37 2.50 14.35 -19.27
N ARG A 38 1.89 15.36 -19.92
CA ARG A 38 1.88 15.52 -21.39
C ARG A 38 3.31 15.72 -21.92
N LEU A 39 4.09 16.59 -21.28
CA LEU A 39 5.51 16.79 -21.61
C LEU A 39 6.36 15.54 -21.37
N PHE A 40 6.13 14.84 -20.27
CA PHE A 40 6.82 13.57 -20.00
C PHE A 40 6.56 12.54 -21.10
N VAL A 41 5.30 12.33 -21.48
CA VAL A 41 4.92 11.40 -22.57
C VAL A 41 5.55 11.83 -23.90
N LYS A 42 5.54 13.13 -24.22
CA LYS A 42 6.20 13.68 -25.41
C LYS A 42 7.70 13.35 -25.42
N ALA A 43 8.39 13.59 -24.31
CA ALA A 43 9.82 13.32 -24.18
C ALA A 43 10.14 11.82 -24.34
N VAL A 44 9.34 10.93 -23.73
CA VAL A 44 9.49 9.48 -23.89
C VAL A 44 9.29 9.06 -25.36
N LEU A 45 8.24 9.54 -26.02
CA LEU A 45 7.96 9.20 -27.42
C LEU A 45 9.05 9.72 -28.37
N GLN A 46 9.54 10.94 -28.15
CA GLN A 46 10.66 11.50 -28.90
C GLN A 46 11.94 10.68 -28.70
N HIS A 47 12.23 10.25 -27.47
CA HIS A 47 13.36 9.36 -27.18
C HIS A 47 13.24 8.01 -27.89
N MET A 48 12.01 7.51 -28.07
CA MET A 48 11.72 6.30 -28.86
C MET A 48 11.72 6.54 -30.39
N GLY A 49 12.12 7.73 -30.87
CA GLY A 49 12.16 8.08 -32.28
C GLY A 49 10.80 8.39 -32.90
N ARG A 50 9.76 8.62 -32.09
CA ARG A 50 8.40 8.95 -32.56
C ARG A 50 8.16 10.45 -32.43
N GLY A 51 8.03 11.12 -33.58
CA GLY A 51 7.59 12.51 -33.64
C GLY A 51 6.10 12.61 -33.29
N ILE A 52 5.75 13.38 -32.26
CA ILE A 52 4.38 13.66 -31.86
C ILE A 52 4.25 15.12 -31.46
N LYS A 53 3.12 15.74 -31.82
CA LYS A 53 2.81 17.09 -31.36
C LYS A 53 2.16 17.03 -29.99
N GLU A 54 2.30 18.09 -29.20
CA GLU A 54 1.81 18.08 -27.82
C GLU A 54 0.28 18.03 -27.75
N GLU A 55 -0.38 18.72 -28.69
CA GLU A 55 -1.83 18.76 -28.85
C GLU A 55 -2.45 17.39 -29.15
N ASP A 56 -1.68 16.48 -29.73
CA ASP A 56 -2.11 15.11 -30.05
C ASP A 56 -2.02 14.17 -28.83
N ILE A 57 -1.38 14.60 -27.74
CA ILE A 57 -1.21 13.79 -26.53
C ILE A 57 -2.42 13.97 -25.61
N LYS A 58 -3.26 12.94 -25.56
CA LYS A 58 -4.37 12.86 -24.61
C LYS A 58 -3.91 12.29 -23.27
N VAL A 59 -4.04 13.07 -22.22
CA VAL A 59 -3.79 12.65 -20.83
C VAL A 59 -5.12 12.55 -20.11
N ILE A 60 -5.42 11.38 -19.55
CA ILE A 60 -6.61 11.13 -18.74
C ILE A 60 -6.13 10.67 -17.36
N PRO A 61 -6.22 11.53 -16.33
CA PRO A 61 -5.97 11.09 -14.96
C PRO A 61 -7.00 10.06 -14.50
N VAL A 62 -6.55 9.07 -13.74
CA VAL A 62 -7.37 7.98 -13.19
C VAL A 62 -7.03 7.83 -11.71
N ARG A 63 -7.99 7.39 -10.88
CA ARG A 63 -7.71 7.06 -9.47
C ARG A 63 -6.70 5.92 -9.40
N HIS A 64 -5.68 6.06 -8.56
CA HIS A 64 -4.59 5.12 -8.37
C HIS A 64 -5.11 3.72 -8.02
N HIS A 65 -5.91 3.60 -6.96
CA HIS A 65 -6.46 2.30 -6.55
C HIS A 65 -7.46 1.72 -7.57
N LEU A 66 -8.15 2.57 -8.33
CA LEU A 66 -8.98 2.09 -9.44
C LEU A 66 -8.11 1.52 -10.57
N ALA A 67 -6.95 2.12 -10.85
CA ALA A 67 -6.00 1.59 -11.82
C ALA A 67 -5.46 0.21 -11.40
N HIS A 68 -5.15 0.03 -10.10
CA HIS A 68 -4.80 -1.30 -9.56
C HIS A 68 -5.94 -2.31 -9.66
N ALA A 69 -7.16 -1.93 -9.28
CA ALA A 69 -8.31 -2.82 -9.38
C ALA A 69 -8.59 -3.21 -10.85
N ALA A 70 -8.48 -2.25 -11.77
CA ALA A 70 -8.68 -2.47 -13.19
C ALA A 70 -7.60 -3.39 -13.80
N SER A 71 -6.32 -3.18 -13.45
CA SER A 71 -5.23 -4.01 -13.97
C SER A 71 -5.29 -5.46 -13.46
N ALA A 72 -5.91 -5.71 -12.30
CA ALA A 72 -6.22 -7.07 -11.87
C ALA A 72 -7.46 -7.63 -12.59
N TYR A 73 -8.57 -6.88 -12.59
CA TYR A 73 -9.86 -7.33 -13.14
C TYR A 73 -9.80 -7.68 -14.63
N TYR A 74 -9.30 -6.78 -15.48
CA TYR A 74 -9.34 -6.96 -16.94
C TYR A 74 -8.49 -8.14 -17.43
N PHE A 75 -7.54 -8.60 -16.62
CA PHE A 75 -6.69 -9.77 -16.91
C PHE A 75 -7.11 -11.03 -16.15
N SER A 76 -8.14 -10.95 -15.30
CA SER A 76 -8.59 -12.08 -14.47
C SER A 76 -9.44 -13.11 -15.22
N GLY A 77 -10.08 -12.71 -16.32
CA GLY A 77 -11.04 -13.56 -17.05
C GLY A 77 -12.43 -13.67 -16.40
N HIS A 78 -12.68 -12.97 -15.29
CA HIS A 78 -13.99 -12.96 -14.61
C HIS A 78 -14.89 -11.83 -15.13
N ASN A 79 -16.19 -12.13 -15.32
CA ASN A 79 -17.21 -11.14 -15.69
C ASN A 79 -17.82 -10.44 -14.46
N SER A 80 -17.67 -11.03 -13.28
CA SER A 80 -18.10 -10.44 -12.02
C SER A 80 -17.13 -10.85 -10.92
N SER A 81 -16.67 -9.89 -10.12
CA SER A 81 -15.65 -10.11 -9.09
C SER A 81 -15.65 -8.99 -8.05
N LEU A 82 -15.12 -9.28 -6.87
CA LEU A 82 -14.67 -8.26 -5.92
C LEU A 82 -13.18 -8.00 -6.13
N ALA A 83 -12.79 -6.79 -6.50
CA ALA A 83 -11.39 -6.38 -6.61
C ALA A 83 -10.94 -5.68 -5.33
N LEU A 84 -10.08 -6.35 -4.55
CA LEU A 84 -9.49 -5.82 -3.32
C LEU A 84 -8.08 -5.27 -3.61
N VAL A 85 -7.84 -4.02 -3.21
CA VAL A 85 -6.54 -3.36 -3.33
C VAL A 85 -6.07 -3.03 -1.92
N ILE A 86 -4.91 -3.57 -1.54
CA ILE A 86 -4.20 -3.25 -0.29
C ILE A 86 -2.82 -2.72 -0.69
N ASP A 87 -2.55 -1.47 -0.39
CA ASP A 87 -1.32 -0.78 -0.78
C ASP A 87 -0.73 0.00 0.41
N GLY A 88 0.52 0.46 0.25
CA GLY A 88 1.17 1.38 1.18
C GLY A 88 0.40 2.70 1.27
N GLN A 89 0.23 3.37 0.12
CA GLN A 89 -0.42 4.67 0.04
C GLN A 89 -0.83 5.00 -1.41
N GLY A 90 -2.13 5.05 -1.65
CA GLY A 90 -2.72 5.73 -2.80
C GLY A 90 -2.75 7.24 -2.59
N GLU A 91 -3.77 7.93 -3.09
CA GLU A 91 -3.85 9.39 -2.91
C GLU A 91 -4.34 9.75 -1.50
N VAL A 92 -5.41 9.08 -1.07
CA VAL A 92 -6.00 9.19 0.26
C VAL A 92 -6.19 7.83 0.92
N ASP A 93 -6.05 6.74 0.15
CA ASP A 93 -6.43 5.40 0.55
C ASP A 93 -5.22 4.52 0.83
N SER A 94 -5.35 3.57 1.75
CA SER A 94 -4.44 2.43 1.89
C SER A 94 -5.11 1.13 1.48
N THR A 95 -6.44 1.06 1.51
CA THR A 95 -7.18 -0.13 1.08
C THR A 95 -8.53 0.24 0.50
N THR A 96 -8.89 -0.40 -0.60
CA THR A 96 -10.20 -0.23 -1.26
C THR A 96 -10.72 -1.57 -1.76
N ALA A 97 -12.04 -1.76 -1.75
CA ALA A 97 -12.67 -2.87 -2.45
C ALA A 97 -13.68 -2.35 -3.47
N TRP A 98 -13.73 -3.01 -4.61
CA TRP A 98 -14.58 -2.64 -5.73
C TRP A 98 -15.44 -3.84 -6.12
N SER A 99 -16.75 -3.67 -6.12
CA SER A 99 -17.65 -4.60 -6.80
C SER A 99 -17.53 -4.32 -8.30
N VAL A 100 -17.20 -5.36 -9.07
CA VAL A 100 -17.00 -5.23 -10.52
C VAL A 100 -17.93 -6.19 -11.24
N LYS A 101 -18.69 -5.66 -12.20
CA LYS A 101 -19.56 -6.45 -13.08
C LYS A 101 -19.49 -5.91 -14.50
N ASN A 102 -19.11 -6.76 -15.45
CA ASN A 102 -19.01 -6.43 -16.88
C ASN A 102 -18.19 -5.14 -17.15
N GLY A 103 -17.11 -4.91 -16.37
CA GLY A 103 -16.24 -3.74 -16.50
C GLY A 103 -16.77 -2.46 -15.84
N GLU A 104 -17.92 -2.52 -15.15
CA GLU A 104 -18.41 -1.45 -14.29
C GLU A 104 -17.90 -1.65 -12.87
N PHE A 105 -17.23 -0.62 -12.33
CA PHE A 105 -16.60 -0.64 -11.01
C PHE A 105 -17.40 0.23 -10.05
N GLU A 106 -17.83 -0.34 -8.94
CA GLU A 106 -18.47 0.34 -7.83
C GLU A 106 -17.58 0.23 -6.59
N ASN A 107 -17.20 1.36 -5.98
CA ASN A 107 -16.45 1.35 -4.74
C ASN A 107 -17.37 0.94 -3.58
N VAL A 108 -17.08 -0.20 -2.94
CA VAL A 108 -17.89 -0.73 -1.83
C VAL A 108 -17.18 -0.65 -0.49
N PHE A 109 -15.89 -0.34 -0.49
CA PHE A 109 -15.09 -0.15 0.71
C PHE A 109 -13.90 0.77 0.43
N GLN A 110 -13.61 1.65 1.38
CA GLN A 110 -12.47 2.55 1.32
C GLN A 110 -11.95 2.81 2.73
N GLN A 111 -10.63 2.68 2.90
CA GLN A 111 -9.90 2.92 4.13
C GLN A 111 -8.75 3.89 3.83
N SER A 112 -8.67 4.96 4.62
CA SER A 112 -7.63 5.97 4.48
C SER A 112 -6.29 5.49 5.06
N TRP A 113 -5.19 5.92 4.43
CA TRP A 113 -3.84 5.60 4.89
C TRP A 113 -3.47 6.23 6.23
N ASP A 114 -4.20 7.26 6.66
CA ASP A 114 -4.03 7.92 7.96
C ASP A 114 -4.51 7.08 9.14
N SER A 115 -5.40 6.10 8.89
CA SER A 115 -6.03 5.28 9.90
C SER A 115 -5.20 4.04 10.24
N LEU A 116 -4.65 3.41 9.20
CA LEU A 116 -3.59 2.40 9.19
C LEU A 116 -3.44 1.93 7.73
N SER A 117 -2.22 1.77 7.26
CA SER A 117 -1.89 1.07 6.02
C SER A 117 -1.28 -0.28 6.35
N LEU A 118 -1.94 -1.34 5.87
CA LEU A 118 -1.41 -2.69 5.96
C LEU A 118 -0.15 -2.83 5.11
N GLY A 119 -0.09 -2.18 3.94
CA GLY A 119 1.12 -2.17 3.10
C GLY A 119 2.33 -1.59 3.84
N TYR A 120 2.16 -0.46 4.50
CA TYR A 120 3.24 0.11 5.33
C TYR A 120 3.54 -0.72 6.57
N LEU A 121 2.53 -1.30 7.24
CA LEU A 121 2.79 -2.21 8.35
C LEU A 121 3.69 -3.38 7.92
N TYR A 122 3.39 -4.00 6.79
CA TYR A 122 4.19 -5.10 6.24
C TYR A 122 5.61 -4.66 5.88
N GLU A 123 5.75 -3.49 5.24
CA GLU A 123 7.03 -2.87 4.88
C GLU A 123 7.92 -2.61 6.09
N TYR A 124 7.37 -1.99 7.14
CA TYR A 124 8.15 -1.64 8.33
C TYR A 124 8.53 -2.86 9.16
N ILE A 125 7.66 -3.86 9.26
CA ILE A 125 8.05 -5.13 9.89
C ILE A 125 9.17 -5.81 9.08
N SER A 126 9.12 -5.74 7.74
CA SER A 126 10.19 -6.23 6.86
C SER A 126 11.51 -5.50 7.09
N LYS A 127 11.47 -4.18 7.29
CA LYS A 127 12.63 -3.38 7.70
C LYS A 127 13.25 -3.89 9.01
N TYR A 128 12.44 -4.15 10.03
CA TYR A 128 12.92 -4.66 11.32
C TYR A 128 13.32 -6.14 11.30
N LEU A 129 12.92 -6.90 10.29
CA LEU A 129 13.55 -8.20 10.00
C LEU A 129 14.96 -8.04 9.44
N GLY A 130 15.33 -6.87 8.92
CA GLY A 130 16.67 -6.56 8.40
C GLY A 130 16.74 -6.40 6.89
N PHE A 131 15.60 -6.16 6.24
CA PHE A 131 15.56 -5.87 4.81
C PHE A 131 15.47 -4.37 4.51
N THR A 132 15.86 -3.99 3.29
CA THR A 132 15.75 -2.62 2.79
C THR A 132 14.31 -2.28 2.40
N ARG A 133 13.95 -0.99 2.52
CA ARG A 133 12.64 -0.50 2.09
C ARG A 133 12.37 -0.84 0.62
N LEU A 134 11.13 -1.15 0.25
CA LEU A 134 10.66 -1.52 -1.11
C LEU A 134 11.16 -2.87 -1.65
N GLU A 135 12.16 -3.49 -1.03
CA GLU A 135 12.63 -4.83 -1.40
C GLU A 135 12.31 -5.89 -0.35
N GLY A 136 12.05 -5.45 0.89
CA GLY A 136 11.81 -6.31 2.03
C GLY A 136 10.56 -7.17 1.92
N PRO A 137 9.39 -6.61 1.57
CA PRO A 137 8.14 -7.38 1.59
C PRO A 137 8.18 -8.69 0.80
N GLY A 138 8.73 -8.66 -0.42
CA GLY A 138 8.88 -9.85 -1.25
C GLY A 138 9.82 -10.90 -0.65
N LYS A 139 10.91 -10.46 0.00
CA LYS A 139 11.84 -11.36 0.69
C LYS A 139 11.21 -11.98 1.94
N VAL A 140 10.42 -11.22 2.69
CA VAL A 140 9.67 -11.73 3.85
C VAL A 140 8.65 -12.77 3.41
N MET A 141 7.87 -12.49 2.36
CA MET A 141 6.93 -13.46 1.80
C MET A 141 7.67 -14.75 1.36
N GLY A 142 8.83 -14.63 0.72
CA GLY A 142 9.66 -15.77 0.35
C GLY A 142 10.26 -16.55 1.53
N LEU A 143 10.44 -15.92 2.69
CA LEU A 143 10.89 -16.58 3.92
C LEU A 143 9.78 -17.32 4.67
N ALA A 144 8.53 -16.90 4.50
CA ALA A 144 7.39 -17.42 5.24
C ALA A 144 7.23 -18.96 5.19
N PRO A 145 7.45 -19.66 4.06
CA PRO A 145 7.34 -21.12 3.99
C PRO A 145 8.38 -21.88 4.85
N TYR A 146 9.49 -21.24 5.22
CA TYR A 146 10.56 -21.85 6.02
C TYR A 146 10.34 -21.67 7.54
N GLY A 147 9.31 -20.91 7.91
CA GLY A 147 8.96 -20.60 9.29
C GLY A 147 7.85 -21.46 9.85
N THR A 148 7.63 -21.31 11.14
CA THR A 148 6.43 -21.77 11.84
C THR A 148 5.89 -20.62 12.68
N LYS A 149 4.59 -20.66 12.96
CA LYS A 149 3.89 -19.66 13.76
C LYS A 149 4.58 -19.36 15.10
N ASP A 150 4.90 -18.08 15.32
CA ASP A 150 5.38 -17.53 16.58
C ASP A 150 4.21 -16.93 17.37
N LYS A 151 3.81 -17.60 18.45
CA LYS A 151 2.67 -17.19 19.27
C LYS A 151 2.89 -15.85 19.99
N LYS A 152 4.14 -15.45 20.27
CA LYS A 152 4.43 -14.18 20.95
C LYS A 152 4.26 -13.02 19.98
N MET A 153 4.86 -13.12 18.79
CA MET A 153 4.69 -12.13 17.72
C MET A 153 3.21 -11.98 17.35
N GLN A 154 2.49 -13.10 17.18
CA GLN A 154 1.06 -13.07 16.87
C GLN A 154 0.26 -12.24 17.89
N ARG A 155 0.45 -12.49 19.20
CA ARG A 155 -0.24 -11.72 20.24
C ARG A 155 0.10 -10.24 20.19
N ARG A 156 1.34 -9.87 19.84
CA ARG A 156 1.77 -8.47 19.72
C ARG A 156 1.11 -7.79 18.53
N ILE A 157 1.00 -8.47 17.39
CA ILE A 157 0.23 -8.00 16.22
C ILE A 157 -1.26 -7.84 16.61
N GLU A 158 -1.85 -8.84 17.25
CA GLU A 158 -3.26 -8.78 17.66
C GLU A 158 -3.53 -7.67 18.68
N SER A 159 -2.57 -7.38 19.57
CA SER A 159 -2.70 -6.34 20.60
C SER A 159 -2.80 -4.92 20.06
N ILE A 160 -2.25 -4.67 18.87
CA ILE A 160 -2.24 -3.34 18.25
C ILE A 160 -3.39 -3.15 17.28
N MET A 161 -4.00 -4.23 16.80
CA MET A 161 -5.04 -4.19 15.79
C MET A 161 -6.39 -3.95 16.45
N THR A 162 -7.03 -2.83 16.11
CA THR A 162 -8.42 -2.57 16.48
C THR A 162 -9.32 -2.96 15.32
N LYS A 163 -10.38 -3.73 15.60
CA LYS A 163 -11.43 -4.02 14.62
C LYS A 163 -12.63 -3.12 14.89
N SER A 164 -13.13 -2.43 13.87
CA SER A 164 -14.35 -1.63 13.94
C SER A 164 -15.19 -1.88 12.69
N GLY A 165 -16.18 -2.77 12.78
CA GLY A 165 -16.95 -3.19 11.60
C GLY A 165 -16.05 -3.84 10.55
N SER A 166 -16.16 -3.40 9.29
CA SER A 166 -15.31 -3.80 8.16
C SER A 166 -13.94 -3.12 8.11
N SER A 167 -13.72 -2.09 8.94
CA SER A 167 -12.44 -1.39 9.03
C SER A 167 -11.52 -2.03 10.07
N TYR A 168 -10.23 -1.92 9.80
CA TYR A 168 -9.16 -2.19 10.75
C TYR A 168 -8.44 -0.88 11.07
N GLY A 169 -7.89 -0.79 12.27
CA GLY A 169 -7.08 0.35 12.69
C GLY A 169 -5.99 -0.08 13.66
N ILE A 170 -5.23 0.89 14.12
CA ILE A 170 -4.31 0.69 15.26
C ILE A 170 -4.92 1.19 16.55
N ASP A 171 -4.40 0.68 17.66
CA ASP A 171 -4.60 1.31 18.96
C ASP A 171 -4.11 2.77 18.91
N ARG A 172 -5.01 3.71 19.25
CA ARG A 172 -4.72 5.15 19.28
C ARG A 172 -3.55 5.52 20.19
N ARG A 173 -3.22 4.69 21.20
CA ARG A 173 -2.03 4.87 22.05
C ARG A 173 -0.72 4.76 21.28
N MET A 174 -0.73 4.13 20.11
CA MET A 174 0.41 4.04 19.21
C MET A 174 0.45 5.14 18.15
N ALA A 175 -0.56 6.02 18.08
CA ALA A 175 -0.53 7.16 17.18
C ALA A 175 0.62 8.11 17.57
N LYS A 176 1.53 8.35 16.62
CA LYS A 176 2.67 9.28 16.76
C LYS A 176 2.52 10.46 15.80
N THR A 177 3.33 11.49 16.02
CA THR A 177 3.28 12.76 15.27
C THR A 177 3.64 12.60 13.79
N SER A 178 4.48 11.63 13.44
CA SER A 178 4.79 11.30 12.04
C SER A 178 4.48 9.85 11.71
N GLN A 179 4.06 9.59 10.47
CA GLN A 179 3.74 8.27 9.95
C GLN A 179 4.91 7.29 10.15
N ASP A 180 6.11 7.68 9.77
CA ASP A 180 7.31 6.84 9.91
C ASP A 180 7.57 6.46 11.37
N SER A 181 7.49 7.42 12.30
CA SER A 181 7.71 7.15 13.73
C SER A 181 6.63 6.25 14.34
N MET A 182 5.41 6.31 13.81
CA MET A 182 4.32 5.44 14.20
C MET A 182 4.61 4.00 13.78
N TYR A 183 4.95 3.77 12.51
CA TYR A 183 5.25 2.43 12.02
C TYR A 183 6.54 1.84 12.60
N ASP A 184 7.57 2.66 12.84
CA ASP A 184 8.77 2.20 13.56
C ASP A 184 8.42 1.73 14.97
N SER A 185 7.64 2.50 15.74
CA SER A 185 7.21 2.11 17.09
C SER A 185 6.36 0.84 17.09
N ILE A 186 5.50 0.66 16.07
CA ILE A 186 4.69 -0.55 15.90
C ILE A 186 5.58 -1.76 15.56
N ALA A 187 6.53 -1.60 14.63
CA ALA A 187 7.43 -2.66 14.23
C ALA A 187 8.35 -3.10 15.39
N GLU A 188 8.87 -2.16 16.18
CA GLU A 188 9.63 -2.43 17.41
C GLU A 188 8.84 -3.27 18.40
N HIS A 189 7.56 -2.92 18.62
CA HIS A 189 6.67 -3.68 19.48
C HIS A 189 6.43 -5.09 18.95
N ILE A 190 6.11 -5.24 17.66
CA ILE A 190 5.82 -6.55 17.07
C ILE A 190 7.03 -7.48 17.11
N ILE A 191 8.20 -6.97 16.68
CA ILE A 191 9.45 -7.72 16.59
C ILE A 191 10.08 -7.94 17.95
N ASP A 192 9.76 -7.09 18.94
CA ASP A 192 10.33 -7.09 20.29
C ASP A 192 11.85 -6.87 20.26
N SER A 193 12.26 -5.96 19.39
CA SER A 193 13.66 -5.55 19.20
C SER A 193 13.74 -4.17 18.57
N LYS A 194 14.72 -3.37 19.03
CA LYS A 194 15.10 -2.10 18.41
C LYS A 194 16.13 -2.25 17.29
N VAL A 195 16.73 -3.43 17.17
CA VAL A 195 17.78 -3.72 16.19
C VAL A 195 17.27 -4.77 15.21
N PRO A 196 17.56 -4.65 13.90
CA PRO A 196 17.06 -5.61 12.93
C PRO A 196 17.56 -7.04 13.16
N ILE A 197 16.68 -8.02 12.99
CA ILE A 197 16.97 -9.44 13.33
C ILE A 197 18.09 -10.03 12.46
N LEU A 198 18.13 -9.73 11.17
CA LEU A 198 19.11 -10.29 10.24
C LEU A 198 20.47 -9.58 10.24
N TYR A 199 20.67 -8.54 11.06
CA TYR A 199 21.90 -7.72 11.06
C TYR A 199 23.18 -8.55 11.30
N ASN A 200 23.09 -9.69 12.00
CA ASN A 200 24.21 -10.58 12.34
C ASN A 200 24.01 -12.03 11.83
N SER A 201 23.24 -12.24 10.75
CA SER A 201 22.99 -13.62 10.28
C SER A 201 24.26 -14.30 9.74
N VAL A 202 24.48 -15.55 10.15
CA VAL A 202 25.61 -16.37 9.68
C VAL A 202 25.44 -16.62 8.18
N LYS A 203 26.50 -16.40 7.39
CA LYS A 203 26.51 -16.72 5.95
C LYS A 203 26.07 -18.18 5.74
N ASN A 204 25.18 -18.40 4.76
CA ASN A 204 24.71 -19.70 4.26
C ASN A 204 23.69 -20.47 5.11
N ARG A 205 23.02 -19.85 6.10
CA ARG A 205 21.84 -20.45 6.75
C ARG A 205 20.72 -19.43 6.95
N LEU A 206 19.48 -19.87 6.74
CA LEU A 206 18.31 -19.05 7.05
C LEU A 206 18.20 -18.86 8.57
N ASN A 207 17.99 -17.61 9.00
CA ASN A 207 17.74 -17.29 10.41
C ASN A 207 16.33 -17.79 10.78
N LYS A 208 16.26 -18.74 11.73
CA LYS A 208 14.98 -19.39 12.07
C LYS A 208 13.98 -18.43 12.70
N THR A 209 14.43 -17.47 13.52
CA THR A 209 13.56 -16.43 14.08
C THR A 209 12.96 -15.56 12.99
N ALA A 210 13.77 -15.12 12.02
CA ALA A 210 13.28 -14.34 10.89
C ALA A 210 12.27 -15.14 10.05
N CYS A 211 12.49 -16.43 9.83
CA CYS A 211 11.54 -17.30 9.14
C CYS A 211 10.21 -17.41 9.91
N ASN A 212 10.26 -17.65 11.22
CA ASN A 212 9.06 -17.76 12.07
C ASN A 212 8.28 -16.45 12.10
N TYR A 213 8.97 -15.31 12.16
CA TYR A 213 8.34 -14.00 12.11
C TYR A 213 7.72 -13.70 10.74
N ALA A 214 8.43 -14.03 9.65
CA ALA A 214 7.90 -13.95 8.29
C ALA A 214 6.64 -14.79 8.11
N HIS A 215 6.66 -16.05 8.58
CA HIS A 215 5.50 -16.93 8.56
C HIS A 215 4.31 -16.33 9.31
N THR A 216 4.56 -15.85 10.54
CA THR A 216 3.50 -15.29 11.40
C THR A 216 2.89 -14.04 10.78
N LEU A 217 3.71 -13.16 10.20
CA LEU A 217 3.26 -11.96 9.53
C LEU A 217 2.42 -12.30 8.28
N GLN A 218 2.95 -13.17 7.42
CA GLN A 218 2.27 -13.58 6.18
C GLN A 218 0.91 -14.21 6.48
N SER A 219 0.85 -15.18 7.41
CA SER A 219 -0.41 -15.81 7.81
C SER A 219 -1.39 -14.82 8.43
N PHE A 220 -0.92 -13.83 9.20
CA PHE A 220 -1.80 -12.79 9.73
C PHE A 220 -2.43 -11.96 8.61
N PHE A 221 -1.65 -11.53 7.63
CA PHE A 221 -2.14 -10.74 6.50
C PHE A 221 -3.10 -11.53 5.61
N GLU A 222 -2.81 -12.80 5.34
CA GLU A 222 -3.72 -13.70 4.63
C GLU A 222 -5.06 -13.84 5.35
N MET A 223 -5.07 -13.99 6.68
CA MET A 223 -6.30 -14.02 7.45
C MET A 223 -7.09 -12.71 7.34
N VAL A 224 -6.42 -11.55 7.34
CA VAL A 224 -7.07 -10.24 7.17
C VAL A 224 -7.72 -10.15 5.78
N VAL A 225 -7.04 -10.59 4.73
CA VAL A 225 -7.58 -10.64 3.35
C VAL A 225 -8.80 -11.56 3.27
N LEU A 226 -8.74 -12.74 3.91
CA LEU A 226 -9.87 -13.67 3.95
C LEU A 226 -11.07 -13.09 4.71
N ASP A 227 -10.84 -12.37 5.81
CA ASP A 227 -11.88 -11.67 6.57
C ASP A 227 -12.64 -10.66 5.68
N PHE A 228 -11.92 -9.92 4.82
CA PHE A 228 -12.54 -9.03 3.82
C PHE A 228 -13.43 -9.77 2.83
N SER A 229 -12.99 -10.93 2.34
CA SER A 229 -13.75 -11.72 1.36
C SER A 229 -15.04 -12.31 1.95
N SER A 230 -15.01 -12.78 3.20
CA SER A 230 -16.13 -13.46 3.85
C SER A 230 -17.31 -12.55 4.21
N ARG A 231 -17.13 -11.23 4.19
CA ARG A 231 -18.11 -10.26 4.67
C ARG A 231 -19.02 -9.69 3.58
N ASN A 232 -18.69 -9.91 2.32
CA ASN A 232 -19.47 -9.44 1.16
C ASN A 232 -20.40 -10.52 0.56
N GLU A 233 -20.50 -11.70 1.20
CA GLU A 233 -21.44 -12.77 0.81
C GLU A 233 -22.79 -12.68 1.55
N ARG A 234 -23.07 -11.60 2.29
CA ARG A 234 -24.36 -11.34 2.96
C ARG A 234 -24.98 -10.05 2.47
#